data_AF-A0A497MQ48-F1
#
_entry.id   AF-A0A497MQ48-F1
#
_cell.length_a   1.000
_cell.length_b   1.000
_cell.length_c   1.000
_cell.angle_alpha   90.00
_cell.angle_beta   90.00
_cell.angle_gamma   90.00
#
_symmetry.space_group_name_H-M   'P 1'
#
loop_
_entity.id
_entity.type
_entity.pdbx_description
1 polymer ?
#
loop_
_entity_poly.entity_id
_entity_poly.type
_entity_poly.pdbx_seq_one_letter_code
_entity_poly.pdbx_strand_id
1 'polypeptide(L)'
;LYSSDLDGPIIEDYADWIIRENPNVLILDGPMTYMFGYLLTRTTLNRVISNVCRIIEETDISLVIFDHHLPREPKFKQRLRSVYELAAEKGKKVVTAAEYLGRKPKVLELVS
;
A
#
# COMPACT_ATOMS: atom_id res chain seq x y z
N LEU A 1 -9.19 -7.75 7.21
CA LEU A 1 -8.26 -7.41 8.31
C LEU A 1 -7.99 -5.90 8.28
N TYR A 2 -7.99 -5.22 9.43
CA TYR A 2 -7.64 -3.79 9.56
C TYR A 2 -6.29 -3.67 10.28
N SER A 3 -5.36 -2.92 9.69
CA SER A 3 -3.94 -3.03 10.07
C SER A 3 -3.50 -2.25 11.31
N SER A 4 -4.30 -1.30 11.80
CA SER A 4 -3.81 -0.19 12.64
C SER A 4 -2.74 0.66 11.92
N ASP A 5 -2.49 1.87 12.41
CA ASP A 5 -1.55 2.82 11.81
C ASP A 5 -0.10 2.43 12.18
N LEU A 6 0.63 1.85 11.23
CA LEU A 6 1.97 1.27 11.42
C LEU A 6 2.96 1.70 10.31
N ASP A 7 2.66 2.74 9.52
CA ASP A 7 3.46 3.19 8.38
C ASP A 7 3.62 2.12 7.26
N GLY A 8 2.66 1.19 7.20
CA GLY A 8 2.69 -0.01 6.35
C GLY A 8 3.48 -1.18 6.94
N PRO A 9 3.54 -2.33 6.23
CA PRO A 9 4.24 -3.51 6.72
C PRO A 9 5.76 -3.34 6.60
N ILE A 10 6.35 -2.52 7.46
CA ILE A 10 7.81 -2.35 7.54
C ILE A 10 8.47 -3.63 8.07
N ILE A 11 7.81 -4.31 9.00
CA ILE A 11 8.28 -5.52 9.67
C ILE A 11 7.73 -6.75 8.94
N GLU A 12 8.59 -7.72 8.64
CA GLU A 12 8.24 -8.95 7.90
C GLU A 12 7.22 -9.81 8.66
N ASP A 13 7.36 -9.95 9.98
CA ASP A 13 6.41 -10.68 10.84
C ASP A 13 4.97 -10.18 10.66
N TYR A 14 4.80 -8.89 10.37
CA TYR A 14 3.49 -8.30 10.14
C TYR A 14 2.91 -8.74 8.79
N ALA A 15 3.74 -8.80 7.76
CA ALA A 15 3.35 -9.34 6.46
C ALA A 15 3.04 -10.85 6.57
N ASP A 16 3.87 -11.60 7.28
CA ASP A 16 3.68 -13.04 7.51
C ASP A 16 2.37 -13.31 8.26
N TRP A 17 2.03 -12.46 9.23
CA TRP A 17 0.75 -12.53 9.91
C TRP A 17 -0.42 -12.31 8.95
N ILE A 18 -0.39 -11.25 8.13
CA ILE A 18 -1.43 -10.97 7.13
C ILE A 18 -1.57 -12.14 6.14
N ILE A 19 -0.44 -12.70 5.68
CA ILE A 19 -0.41 -13.84 4.76
C ILE A 19 -1.08 -15.06 5.41
N ARG A 20 -0.76 -15.35 6.67
CA ARG A 20 -1.35 -16.46 7.41
C ARG A 20 -2.86 -16.30 7.61
N GLU A 21 -3.34 -15.08 7.86
CA GLU A 21 -4.77 -14.81 8.00
C GLU A 21 -5.52 -14.88 6.66
N ASN A 22 -4.82 -14.74 5.53
CA ASN A 22 -5.35 -14.82 4.16
C ASN A 22 -6.70 -14.10 3.95
N PRO A 23 -6.82 -12.79 4.23
CA PRO A 23 -8.09 -12.10 4.16
C PRO A 23 -8.55 -11.85 2.72
N ASN A 24 -9.88 -11.85 2.47
CA ASN A 24 -10.41 -11.43 1.16
C ASN A 24 -10.23 -9.93 0.87
N VAL A 25 -10.21 -9.11 1.93
CA VAL A 25 -10.06 -7.65 1.90
C VAL A 25 -9.09 -7.20 3.01
N LEU A 26 -8.12 -6.37 2.65
CA LEU A 26 -7.15 -5.75 3.54
C LEU A 26 -7.28 -4.23 3.47
N ILE A 27 -7.41 -3.61 4.63
CA ILE A 27 -7.24 -2.17 4.79
C ILE A 27 -5.88 -1.99 5.46
N LEU A 28 -4.96 -1.34 4.74
CA LEU A 28 -3.55 -1.25 5.09
C LEU A 28 -3.14 0.21 5.16
N ASP A 29 -2.45 0.60 6.22
CA ASP A 29 -1.76 1.90 6.24
C ASP A 29 -0.63 1.89 5.20
N GLY A 30 -0.47 3.00 4.47
CA GLY A 30 0.59 3.13 3.49
C GLY A 30 1.88 3.71 4.07
N PRO A 31 3.03 3.55 3.40
CA PRO A 31 4.24 4.25 3.82
C PRO A 31 4.07 5.77 3.71
N MET A 32 4.66 6.53 4.64
CA MET A 32 4.75 7.99 4.59
C MET A 32 5.64 8.49 3.45
N THR A 33 5.22 8.32 2.20
CA THR A 33 6.05 8.64 1.02
C THR A 33 6.41 10.12 0.91
N TYR A 34 5.67 11.00 1.59
CA TYR A 34 5.92 12.44 1.67
C TYR A 34 7.14 12.77 2.54
N MET A 35 7.56 11.84 3.41
CA MET A 35 8.77 11.93 4.25
C MET A 35 9.97 11.25 3.61
N PHE A 36 9.88 10.86 2.34
CA PHE A 36 10.97 10.18 1.66
C PHE A 36 12.20 11.07 1.48
N GLY A 37 13.35 10.57 1.92
CA GLY A 37 14.61 11.32 1.95
C GLY A 37 14.82 12.11 3.25
N TYR A 38 13.85 12.06 4.18
CA TYR A 38 13.99 12.59 5.54
C TYR A 38 13.87 11.45 6.56
N LEU A 39 12.63 11.06 6.95
CA LEU A 39 12.39 9.94 7.86
C LEU A 39 12.23 8.60 7.13
N LEU A 40 11.61 8.61 5.94
CA LEU A 40 11.44 7.40 5.14
C LEU A 40 12.67 7.18 4.26
N THR A 41 13.45 6.16 4.58
CA THR A 41 14.63 5.79 3.79
C THR A 41 14.25 4.97 2.55
N ARG A 42 15.17 4.88 1.58
CA ARG A 42 15.03 3.95 0.44
C ARG A 42 14.91 2.50 0.90
N THR A 43 15.70 2.10 1.89
CA THR A 43 15.68 0.74 2.44
C THR A 43 14.31 0.42 3.04
N THR A 44 13.77 1.30 3.87
CA THR A 44 12.45 1.12 4.49
C THR A 44 11.33 1.08 3.46
N LEU A 45 11.33 2.00 2.48
CA LEU A 45 10.35 2.00 1.40
C LEU A 45 10.39 0.69 0.59
N ASN A 46 11.59 0.20 0.26
CA ASN A 46 11.75 -1.04 -0.49
C ASN A 46 11.26 -2.26 0.33
N ARG A 47 11.47 -2.28 1.65
CA ARG A 47 10.92 -3.33 2.54
C ARG A 47 9.40 -3.32 2.53
N VAL A 48 8.78 -2.15 2.68
CA VAL A 48 7.32 -2.02 2.60
C VAL A 48 6.80 -2.52 1.25
N ILE A 49 7.42 -2.12 0.14
CA ILE A 49 7.05 -2.59 -1.21
C ILE A 49 7.15 -4.11 -1.29
N SER A 50 8.28 -4.68 -0.86
CA SER A 50 8.51 -6.14 -0.87
C SER A 50 7.45 -6.88 -0.06
N ASN A 51 7.14 -6.39 1.14
CA ASN A 51 6.17 -7.03 2.03
C ASN A 51 4.75 -6.95 1.50
N VAL A 52 4.36 -5.82 0.90
CA VAL A 52 3.04 -5.71 0.23
C VAL A 52 2.99 -6.63 -0.99
N CYS A 53 4.05 -6.70 -1.80
CA CYS A 53 4.11 -7.62 -2.93
C CYS A 53 3.96 -9.08 -2.49
N ARG A 54 4.65 -9.49 -1.41
CA ARG A 54 4.49 -10.81 -0.79
C ARG A 54 3.05 -11.08 -0.37
N ILE A 55 2.39 -10.14 0.32
CA ILE A 55 0.98 -10.26 0.68
C ILE A 55 0.12 -10.48 -0.58
N ILE A 56 0.38 -9.72 -1.65
CA ILE A 56 -0.35 -9.85 -2.92
C ILE A 56 -0.05 -11.18 -3.61
N GLU A 57 1.15 -11.75 -3.51
CA GLU A 57 1.52 -13.01 -4.15
C GLU A 57 1.03 -14.24 -3.38
N GLU A 58 1.12 -14.21 -2.06
CA GLU A 58 0.99 -15.38 -1.19
C GLU A 58 -0.42 -15.55 -0.59
N THR A 59 -1.39 -14.69 -0.96
CA THR A 59 -2.78 -14.75 -0.45
C THR A 59 -3.80 -14.83 -1.58
N ASP A 60 -5.07 -15.07 -1.25
CA ASP A 60 -6.23 -14.99 -2.15
C ASP A 60 -6.92 -13.61 -2.10
N ILE A 61 -6.20 -12.60 -1.60
CA ILE A 61 -6.78 -11.28 -1.43
C ILE A 61 -7.28 -10.69 -2.75
N SER A 62 -8.49 -10.13 -2.72
CA SER A 62 -9.10 -9.53 -3.91
C SER A 62 -8.95 -8.00 -3.94
N LEU A 63 -8.87 -7.38 -2.76
CA LEU A 63 -8.88 -5.94 -2.57
C LEU A 63 -7.96 -5.51 -1.42
N VAL A 64 -7.01 -4.63 -1.74
CA VAL A 64 -6.19 -3.88 -0.80
C VAL A 64 -6.58 -2.41 -0.88
N ILE A 65 -6.96 -1.83 0.24
CA ILE A 65 -7.23 -0.40 0.38
C ILE A 65 -6.09 0.22 1.18
N PHE A 66 -5.28 1.05 0.54
CA PHE A 66 -4.30 1.88 1.23
C PHE A 66 -4.99 3.09 1.86
N ASP A 67 -4.76 3.29 3.16
CA ASP A 67 -5.30 4.41 3.94
C ASP A 67 -4.18 5.18 4.67
N HIS A 68 -4.60 6.22 5.41
CA HIS A 68 -3.89 6.93 6.48
C HIS A 68 -2.66 7.81 6.11
N HIS A 69 -1.65 7.32 5.39
CA HIS A 69 -0.46 8.13 5.02
C HIS A 69 -0.20 8.32 3.53
N LEU A 70 -0.67 7.39 2.69
CA LEU A 70 -0.25 7.32 1.30
C LEU A 70 -0.65 8.51 0.40
N PRO A 71 -1.89 9.04 0.43
CA PRO A 71 -2.33 10.09 -0.50
C PRO A 71 -1.92 11.49 -0.04
N ARG A 72 -0.82 11.64 0.70
CA ARG A 72 -0.30 12.94 1.18
C ARG A 72 0.71 13.58 0.23
N GLU A 73 1.19 12.85 -0.78
CA GLU A 73 2.05 13.40 -1.83
C GLU A 73 1.75 12.78 -3.20
N PRO A 74 1.91 13.52 -4.32
CA PRO A 74 1.46 13.03 -5.63
C PRO A 74 2.23 11.84 -6.19
N LYS A 75 3.49 11.64 -5.77
CA LYS A 75 4.35 10.58 -6.33
C LYS A 75 4.12 9.22 -5.69
N PHE A 76 3.14 9.08 -4.79
CA PHE A 76 2.88 7.82 -4.08
C PHE A 76 2.67 6.65 -5.05
N LYS A 77 1.92 6.87 -6.15
CA LYS A 77 1.71 5.86 -7.20
C LYS A 77 3.01 5.47 -7.90
N GLN A 78 3.88 6.44 -8.18
CA GLN A 78 5.17 6.18 -8.80
C GLN A 78 6.08 5.38 -7.86
N ARG A 79 6.04 5.67 -6.56
CA ARG A 79 6.87 5.00 -5.55
C ARG A 79 6.44 3.58 -5.28
N LEU A 80 5.13 3.33 -5.28
CA LEU A 80 4.55 1.99 -5.12
C LEU A 80 4.26 1.31 -6.46
N ARG A 81 4.88 1.76 -7.56
CA ARG A 81 4.59 1.27 -8.92
C ARG A 81 4.61 -0.26 -9.00
N SER A 82 5.61 -0.92 -8.42
CA SER A 82 5.73 -2.38 -8.41
C SER A 82 4.55 -3.08 -7.75
N VAL A 83 3.99 -2.49 -6.68
CA VAL A 83 2.80 -3.04 -6.00
C VAL A 83 1.58 -2.98 -6.91
N TYR A 84 1.36 -1.83 -7.56
CA TYR A 84 0.22 -1.65 -8.47
C TYR A 84 0.33 -2.54 -9.71
N GLU A 85 1.53 -2.65 -10.31
CA GLU A 85 1.78 -3.49 -11.48
C GLU A 85 1.56 -4.98 -11.14
N LEU A 86 2.12 -5.46 -10.03
CA LEU A 86 1.93 -6.84 -9.58
C LEU A 86 0.47 -7.15 -9.27
N ALA A 87 -0.24 -6.24 -8.58
CA ALA A 87 -1.66 -6.42 -8.31
C ALA A 87 -2.46 -6.57 -9.62
N ALA A 88 -2.20 -5.72 -10.60
CA ALA A 88 -2.85 -5.78 -11.91
C ALA A 88 -2.55 -7.11 -12.63
N GLU A 89 -1.30 -7.57 -12.62
CA GLU A 89 -0.89 -8.86 -13.19
C GLU A 89 -1.64 -10.03 -12.54
N LYS A 90 -1.83 -9.99 -11.22
CA LYS A 90 -2.54 -11.02 -10.45
C LYS A 90 -4.06 -10.88 -10.48
N GLY A 91 -4.61 -9.89 -11.19
CA GLY A 91 -6.05 -9.61 -11.23
C GLY A 91 -6.62 -9.10 -9.90
N LYS A 92 -5.78 -8.53 -9.04
CA LYS A 92 -6.11 -8.00 -7.71
C LYS A 92 -6.25 -6.49 -7.75
N LYS A 93 -7.08 -5.93 -6.87
CA LYS A 93 -7.29 -4.48 -6.78
C LYS A 93 -6.45 -3.89 -5.64
N VAL A 94 -5.58 -2.95 -5.96
CA VAL A 94 -4.92 -2.07 -4.99
C VAL A 94 -5.38 -0.64 -5.26
N VAL A 95 -6.03 -0.02 -4.28
CA VAL A 95 -6.63 1.31 -4.40
C VAL A 95 -6.42 2.10 -3.12
N THR A 96 -6.54 3.43 -3.19
CA THR A 96 -6.71 4.27 -1.99
C THR A 96 -8.17 4.25 -1.54
N ALA A 97 -8.43 4.67 -0.29
CA ALA A 97 -9.80 4.85 0.20
C ALA A 97 -10.63 5.81 -0.69
N ALA A 98 -10.02 6.89 -1.20
CA ALA A 98 -10.68 7.82 -2.12
C ALA A 98 -11.08 7.14 -3.44
N GLU A 99 -10.17 6.37 -4.04
CA GLU A 99 -10.42 5.65 -5.30
C GLU A 99 -11.47 4.56 -5.14
N TYR A 100 -11.47 3.86 -4.00
CA TYR A 100 -12.52 2.89 -3.67
C TYR A 100 -13.91 3.52 -3.63
N LEU A 101 -14.00 4.77 -3.15
CA LEU A 101 -15.23 5.57 -3.14
C LEU A 101 -15.55 6.26 -4.49
N GLY A 102 -14.82 5.93 -5.56
CA GLY A 102 -14.99 6.54 -6.88
C GLY A 102 -14.52 8.00 -6.97
N ARG A 103 -13.68 8.45 -6.04
CA ARG A 103 -13.12 9.81 -5.99
C ARG A 103 -11.65 9.81 -6.38
N LYS A 104 -11.18 10.94 -6.90
CA LYS A 104 -9.75 11.18 -7.10
C LYS A 104 -9.10 11.48 -5.74
N PRO A 105 -7.93 10.91 -5.41
CA PRO A 105 -7.17 11.35 -4.24
C PRO A 105 -6.88 12.85 -4.31
N LYS A 106 -7.15 13.60 -3.25
CA LYS A 106 -7.08 15.07 -3.25
C LYS A 106 -5.72 15.60 -3.73
N VAL A 107 -4.65 14.93 -3.33
CA VAL A 107 -3.29 15.30 -3.71
C VAL A 107 -3.04 15.20 -5.22
N LEU A 108 -3.79 14.37 -5.94
CA LEU A 108 -3.71 14.25 -7.40
C LEU A 108 -4.60 15.27 -8.13
N GLU A 109 -5.54 15.94 -7.44
CA GLU A 109 -6.28 17.08 -7.99
C GLU A 109 -5.43 18.36 -8.07
N LEU A 110 -4.47 18.51 -7.15
CA LEU A 110 -3.66 19.72 -7.00
C LEU A 110 -2.47 19.80 -7.99
N VAL A 111 -2.24 18.76 -8.79
CA VAL A 111 -1.13 18.67 -9.75
C VAL A 111 -1.61 18.42 -11.17
N SER A 112 -2.92 18.47 -11.39
CA SER A 112 -3.57 18.33 -12.71
C SER A 112 -3.90 19.66 -13.34
#